data_AF-A0A090TDD0-F1
#
_entry.id   AF-A0A090TDD0-F1
#
_cell.length_a   1.000
_cell.length_b   1.000
_cell.length_c   1.000
_cell.angle_alpha   90.00
_cell.angle_beta   90.00
_cell.angle_gamma   90.00
#
_symmetry.space_group_name_H-M   'P 1'
#
loop_
_entity.id
_entity.type
_entity.pdbx_description
1 polymer ?
#
loop_
_entity_poly.entity_id
_entity_poly.type
_entity_poly.pdbx_seq_one_letter_code
_entity_poly.pdbx_strand_id
1 'polypeptide(L)'
;MLEPLNHTETADRVRCERAMNLTLEGGCQVPIGSYSLIDGDNIWLRALVGEPDGSKIVRGEIQGNRQDAEALGVQLANQLLADGAKEILEKLYQDHE
;
A
#
# COMPACT_ATOMS: atom_id res chain seq x y z
N MET A 1 -16.86 22.19 9.00
CA MET A 1 -18.08 21.38 9.22
C MET A 1 -17.92 19.89 8.88
N LEU A 2 -16.69 19.32 8.84
CA LEU A 2 -16.49 17.88 8.56
C LEU A 2 -15.78 17.11 9.69
N GLU A 3 -15.08 17.81 10.58
CA GLU A 3 -14.29 17.22 11.67
C GLU A 3 -15.08 16.23 12.56
N PRO A 4 -16.35 16.46 12.94
CA PRO A 4 -17.11 15.50 13.75
C PRO A 4 -17.42 14.17 13.07
N LEU A 5 -17.27 14.08 11.73
CA LEU A 5 -17.48 12.86 10.96
C LEU A 5 -16.21 12.03 10.82
N ASN A 6 -15.05 12.57 11.22
CA ASN A 6 -13.78 11.89 11.08
C ASN A 6 -13.60 10.83 12.17
N HIS A 7 -13.31 9.60 11.75
CA HIS A 7 -12.90 8.53 12.65
C HIS A 7 -11.37 8.39 12.59
N THR A 8 -10.68 8.83 13.65
CA THR A 8 -9.21 8.95 13.67
C THR A 8 -8.49 7.64 13.35
N GLU A 9 -8.97 6.51 13.88
CA GLU A 9 -8.36 5.20 13.60
C GLU A 9 -8.49 4.80 12.13
N THR A 10 -9.65 5.04 11.52
CA THR A 10 -9.83 4.80 10.08
C THR A 10 -8.96 5.74 9.26
N ALA A 11 -8.85 7.00 9.67
CA ALA A 11 -8.02 7.99 8.97
C ALA A 11 -6.54 7.57 8.95
N ASP A 12 -6.01 7.08 10.06
CA ASP A 12 -4.60 6.65 10.14
C ASP A 12 -4.33 5.39 9.33
N ARG A 13 -5.26 4.41 9.38
CA ARG A 13 -5.24 3.20 8.53
C ARG A 13 -5.20 3.56 7.05
N VAL A 14 -6.16 4.37 6.62
CA VAL A 14 -6.28 4.79 5.22
C VAL A 14 -5.09 5.67 4.81
N ARG A 15 -4.52 6.49 5.70
CA ARG A 15 -3.30 7.26 5.41
C ARG A 15 -2.13 6.34 5.08
N CYS A 16 -1.94 5.27 5.86
CA CYS A 16 -0.92 4.25 5.62
C CYS A 16 -1.12 3.53 4.27
N GLU A 17 -2.33 3.04 4.04
CA GLU A 17 -2.70 2.31 2.81
C GLU A 17 -2.57 3.17 1.55
N ARG A 18 -2.95 4.44 1.64
CA ARG A 18 -2.86 5.40 0.52
C ARG A 18 -1.44 5.83 0.26
N ALA A 19 -0.62 6.07 1.28
CA ALA A 19 0.79 6.41 1.09
C ALA A 19 1.51 5.32 0.30
N MET A 20 1.27 4.05 0.64
CA MET A 20 1.79 2.89 -0.09
C MET A 20 1.34 2.88 -1.56
N ASN A 21 0.03 3.03 -1.81
CA ASN A 21 -0.50 3.05 -3.18
C ASN A 21 0.04 4.22 -4.02
N LEU A 22 0.17 5.41 -3.43
CA LEU A 22 0.72 6.58 -4.10
C LEU A 22 2.19 6.38 -4.48
N THR A 23 2.99 5.76 -3.62
CA THR A 23 4.41 5.45 -3.91
C THR A 23 4.57 4.38 -4.99
N LEU A 24 3.62 3.44 -5.10
CA LEU A 24 3.60 2.48 -6.20
C LEU A 24 3.08 3.06 -7.53
N GLU A 25 2.68 4.34 -7.55
CA GLU A 25 1.99 4.98 -8.69
C GLU A 25 0.73 4.19 -9.13
N GLY A 26 0.10 3.50 -8.17
CA GLY A 26 -1.02 2.60 -8.41
C GLY A 26 -2.26 3.31 -8.95
N GLY A 27 -2.64 3.00 -10.20
CA GLY A 27 -3.93 3.37 -10.79
C GLY A 27 -5.01 2.32 -10.53
N CYS A 28 -6.27 2.63 -10.86
CA CYS A 28 -7.43 1.71 -10.68
C CYS A 28 -7.30 0.37 -11.44
N GLN A 29 -6.37 0.25 -12.39
CA GLN A 29 -6.19 -0.93 -13.23
C GLN A 29 -5.02 -1.82 -12.78
N VAL A 30 -4.38 -1.48 -11.67
CA VAL A 30 -3.18 -2.19 -11.21
C VAL A 30 -3.56 -3.21 -10.12
N PRO A 31 -3.10 -4.48 -10.21
CA PRO A 31 -3.36 -5.55 -9.24
C PRO A 31 -2.57 -5.34 -7.92
N ILE A 32 -2.95 -4.31 -7.17
CA ILE A 32 -2.37 -3.94 -5.87
C ILE A 32 -3.39 -4.23 -4.76
N GLY A 33 -2.94 -4.91 -3.70
CA GLY A 33 -3.64 -5.00 -2.42
C GLY A 33 -2.90 -4.21 -1.35
N SER A 34 -3.63 -3.44 -0.55
CA SER A 34 -3.09 -2.69 0.58
C SER A 34 -4.14 -2.67 1.70
N TYR A 35 -3.77 -3.18 2.88
CA TYR A 35 -4.69 -3.33 4.00
C TYR A 35 -3.97 -3.21 5.34
N SER A 36 -4.49 -2.34 6.21
CA SER A 36 -3.93 -2.07 7.52
C SER A 36 -4.89 -2.42 8.65
N LEU A 37 -4.35 -2.78 9.80
CA LEU A 37 -5.05 -2.97 11.08
C LEU A 37 -4.38 -2.14 12.16
N ILE A 38 -5.13 -1.67 13.16
CA ILE A 38 -4.59 -1.00 14.34
C ILE A 38 -4.88 -1.84 15.58
N ASP A 39 -3.87 -1.97 16.43
CA ASP A 39 -3.96 -2.52 17.79
C ASP A 39 -3.26 -1.55 18.76
N GLY A 40 -4.04 -0.82 19.54
CA GLY A 40 -3.55 0.30 20.35
C GLY A 40 -2.91 1.40 19.49
N ASP A 41 -1.61 1.63 19.71
CA ASP A 41 -0.80 2.59 18.95
C ASP A 41 0.00 1.96 17.80
N ASN A 42 -0.12 0.64 17.62
CA ASN A 42 0.58 -0.08 16.57
C ASN A 42 -0.31 -0.24 15.35
N ILE A 43 0.21 0.10 14.17
CA ILE A 43 -0.40 -0.19 12.88
C ILE A 43 0.36 -1.33 12.19
N TRP A 44 -0.38 -2.27 11.64
CA TRP A 44 0.16 -3.36 10.81
C TRP A 44 -0.38 -3.22 9.40
N LEU A 45 0.50 -2.85 8.46
CA LEU A 45 0.19 -2.76 7.05
C LEU A 45 0.66 -4.02 6.33
N ARG A 46 -0.22 -4.61 5.52
CA ARG A 46 0.09 -5.69 4.59
C ARG A 46 -0.23 -5.24 3.18
N ALA A 47 0.62 -5.63 2.24
CA ALA A 47 0.39 -5.33 0.85
C ALA A 47 0.92 -6.41 -0.09
N LEU A 48 0.41 -6.37 -1.31
CA LEU A 48 0.82 -7.25 -2.40
C LEU A 48 0.71 -6.56 -3.75
N VAL A 49 1.57 -6.99 -4.68
CA VAL A 49 1.50 -6.64 -6.11
C VAL A 49 1.65 -7.93 -6.90
N GLY A 50 0.73 -8.22 -7.83
CA GLY A 50 0.74 -9.47 -8.59
C GLY A 50 0.59 -9.26 -10.09
N GLU A 51 0.96 -10.25 -10.90
CA GLU A 51 0.62 -10.27 -12.32
C GLU A 51 -0.90 -10.56 -12.47
N PRO A 52 -1.59 -10.05 -13.52
CA PRO A 52 -3.03 -10.30 -13.71
C PRO A 52 -3.40 -11.77 -13.83
N ASP A 53 -2.48 -12.61 -14.33
CA ASP A 53 -2.63 -14.05 -14.45
C ASP A 53 -2.29 -14.81 -13.15
N GLY A 54 -1.79 -14.11 -12.13
CA GLY A 54 -1.39 -14.68 -10.84
C GLY A 54 -0.05 -15.41 -10.84
N SER A 55 0.72 -15.40 -11.93
CA SER A 55 1.98 -16.14 -12.08
C SER A 55 3.08 -15.67 -11.11
N LYS A 56 3.12 -14.37 -10.81
CA LYS A 56 4.03 -13.74 -9.84
C LYS A 56 3.21 -12.91 -8.87
N ILE A 57 3.49 -13.04 -7.57
CA ILE A 57 2.91 -12.19 -6.51
C ILE A 57 4.01 -11.83 -5.52
N VAL A 58 4.31 -10.53 -5.41
CA VAL A 58 5.19 -9.96 -4.41
C VAL A 58 4.33 -9.55 -3.21
N ARG A 59 4.72 -9.94 -2.00
CA ARG A 59 4.00 -9.65 -0.76
C ARG A 59 4.97 -9.04 0.25
N GLY A 60 4.44 -8.18 1.11
CA GLY A 60 5.20 -7.60 2.19
C GLY A 60 4.30 -7.11 3.30
N GLU A 61 4.89 -6.93 4.46
CA GLU A 61 4.20 -6.37 5.62
C GLU A 61 5.17 -5.54 6.47
N ILE A 62 4.61 -4.56 7.18
CA ILE A 62 5.36 -3.72 8.10
C ILE A 62 4.50 -3.35 9.30
N GLN A 63 5.14 -3.21 10.46
CA GLN A 63 4.50 -2.76 11.69
C GLN A 63 5.25 -1.56 12.27
N GLY A 64 4.52 -0.66 12.93
CA GLY A 64 5.10 0.50 13.60
C GLY A 64 4.05 1.36 14.27
N ASN A 65 4.46 2.54 14.73
CA ASN A 65 3.54 3.45 15.38
C ASN A 65 2.54 4.04 14.37
N ARG A 66 1.26 4.16 14.74
CA ARG A 66 0.21 4.76 13.89
C ARG A 66 0.50 6.23 13.52
N GLN A 67 1.32 6.95 14.29
CA GLN A 67 1.76 8.30 13.95
C GLN A 67 2.69 8.32 12.72
N ASP A 68 3.39 7.21 12.47
CA ASP A 68 4.29 7.02 11.33
C ASP A 68 3.58 6.39 10.12
N ALA A 69 2.25 6.32 10.12
CA ALA A 69 1.44 5.64 9.10
C ALA A 69 1.89 5.93 7.66
N GLU A 70 2.11 7.18 7.31
CA GLU A 70 2.55 7.57 5.96
C GLU A 70 3.95 7.05 5.64
N ALA A 71 4.91 7.20 6.57
CA ALA A 71 6.27 6.72 6.40
C ALA A 71 6.32 5.19 6.25
N LEU A 72 5.53 4.46 7.04
CA LEU A 72 5.39 3.00 6.94
C LEU A 72 4.85 2.58 5.58
N GLY A 73 3.86 3.31 5.04
CA GLY A 73 3.30 3.05 3.72
C GLY A 73 4.34 3.23 2.61
N VAL A 74 5.09 4.34 2.64
CA VAL A 74 6.18 4.63 1.69
C VAL A 74 7.29 3.57 1.80
N GLN A 75 7.65 3.19 3.02
CA GLN A 75 8.69 2.18 3.25
C GLN A 75 8.30 0.82 2.68
N LEU A 76 7.06 0.37 2.92
CA LEU A 76 6.59 -0.90 2.38
C LEU A 76 6.51 -0.88 0.85
N ALA A 77 6.06 0.22 0.25
CA ALA A 77 6.04 0.37 -1.20
C ALA A 77 7.45 0.24 -1.81
N ASN A 78 8.44 0.94 -1.25
CA ASN A 78 9.82 0.85 -1.71
C ASN A 78 10.39 -0.57 -1.57
N GLN A 79 10.06 -1.26 -0.48
CA GLN A 79 10.46 -2.65 -0.29
C GLN A 79 9.87 -3.56 -1.38
N LEU A 80 8.57 -3.43 -1.66
CA LEU A 80 7.92 -4.20 -2.72
C LEU A 80 8.51 -3.91 -4.10
N LEU A 81 8.82 -2.65 -4.41
CA LEU A 81 9.49 -2.28 -5.66
C LEU A 81 10.84 -2.96 -5.80
N ALA A 82 11.64 -3.00 -4.72
CA ALA A 82 12.93 -3.68 -4.69
C ALA A 82 12.80 -5.22 -4.77
N ASP A 83 11.72 -5.78 -4.25
CA ASP A 83 11.42 -7.22 -4.27
C ASP A 83 10.77 -7.69 -5.59
N GLY A 84 10.70 -6.81 -6.59
CA GLY A 84 10.30 -7.14 -7.95
C GLY A 84 8.85 -6.80 -8.29
N ALA A 85 8.18 -5.95 -7.50
CA ALA A 85 6.92 -5.35 -7.91
C ALA A 85 7.14 -4.37 -9.07
N LYS A 86 8.32 -3.74 -9.16
CA LYS A 86 8.64 -2.80 -10.23
C LYS A 86 8.48 -3.43 -11.62
N GLU A 87 8.99 -4.65 -11.83
CA GLU A 87 8.86 -5.31 -13.13
C GLU A 87 7.42 -5.66 -13.50
N ILE A 88 6.57 -5.95 -12.50
CA ILE A 88 5.15 -6.24 -12.73
C ILE A 88 4.44 -4.96 -13.19
N LEU A 89 4.71 -3.84 -12.50
CA LEU A 89 4.12 -2.55 -12.82
C LEU A 89 4.56 -2.06 -14.20
N GLU A 90 5.85 -2.14 -14.53
CA GLU A 90 6.38 -1.69 -15.82
C GLU A 90 5.78 -2.43 -17.02
N LYS A 91 5.57 -3.75 -16.91
CA LYS A 91 4.90 -4.53 -17.98
C LYS A 91 3.48 -4.06 -18.22
N LEU A 92 2.72 -3.79 -17.15
CA LEU A 92 1.33 -3.36 -17.25
C LEU A 92 1.18 -1.99 -17.90
N TYR A 93 2.12 -1.07 -17.66
CA TYR A 93 2.09 0.24 -18.33
C TYR A 93 2.43 0.13 -19.83
N GLN A 94 3.26 -0.83 -20.24
CA GLN A 94 3.61 -1.05 -21.65
C GLN A 94 2.47 -1.72 -22.45
N ASP A 95 1.67 -2.59 -21.83
CA ASP A 95 0.54 -3.26 -22.48
C ASP A 95 -0.68 -2.34 -22.68
N HIS A 96 -0.65 -1.13 -22.14
CA HIS A 96 -1.72 -0.13 -22.22
C HIS A 96 -1.40 1.10 -23.11
N GLU A 97 -0.30 1.06 -23.88
CA GLU A 97 -0.05 1.96 -25.03
C GLU A 97 -0.51 1.33 -26.36
#